data_AF-D7BTV3-F1
#
_entry.id   AF-D7BTV3-F1
#
_cell.length_a   1.000
_cell.length_b   1.000
_cell.length_c   1.000
_cell.angle_alpha   90.00
_cell.angle_beta   90.00
_cell.angle_gamma   90.00
#
_symmetry.space_group_name_H-M   'P 1'
#
loop_
_entity.id
_entity.type
_entity.pdbx_description
1 polymer ?
#
loop_
_entity_poly.entity_id
_entity_poly.type
_entity_poly.pdbx_seq_one_letter_code
_entity_poly.pdbx_strand_id
1 'polypeptide(L)' 'MDAVQDGQAFTVTRDGHRIGELVPLRRRRRFVPRGEFAAMSRTAPDISLDAFRADQDATTEQEPDDPYAR' A
#
# COMPACT_ATOMS: atom_id res chain seq x y z
N MET A 1 12.72 4.68 -21.19
CA MET A 1 12.08 3.57 -20.44
C MET A 1 11.50 4.04 -19.11
N ASP A 2 11.85 5.25 -18.67
CA ASP A 2 11.47 5.83 -17.37
C ASP A 2 9.95 5.92 -17.17
N ALA A 3 9.18 6.37 -18.17
CA ALA A 3 7.72 6.42 -18.07
C ALA A 3 7.07 5.05 -17.72
N VAL A 4 7.64 3.94 -18.21
CA VAL A 4 7.16 2.58 -17.86
C VAL A 4 7.58 2.21 -16.44
N GLN A 5 8.78 2.63 -16.00
CA GLN A 5 9.20 2.47 -14.62
C GLN A 5 8.30 3.27 -13.66
N ASP A 6 7.83 4.43 -14.10
CA ASP A 6 6.95 5.34 -13.35
C ASP A 6 5.47 4.91 -13.38
N GLY A 7 5.13 3.86 -14.12
CA GLY A 7 3.81 3.24 -14.06
C GLY A 7 2.94 3.39 -15.32
N GLN A 8 3.40 4.07 -16.37
CA GLN A 8 2.65 4.13 -17.62
C GLN A 8 2.75 2.83 -18.43
N ALA A 9 1.63 2.46 -19.06
CA ALA A 9 1.53 1.33 -19.97
C ALA A 9 1.43 1.80 -21.42
N PHE A 10 2.02 1.02 -22.33
CA PHE A 10 2.05 1.33 -23.76
C PHE A 10 1.70 0.11 -24.59
N THR A 11 1.00 0.33 -25.70
CA THR A 11 0.82 -0.70 -26.74
C THR A 11 2.01 -0.66 -27.69
N VAL A 12 2.60 -1.83 -27.96
CA VAL A 12 3.70 -1.95 -28.93
C VAL A 12 3.12 -2.42 -30.26
N THR A 13 3.37 -1.64 -31.30
CA THR A 13 2.92 -1.93 -32.67
C THR A 13 4.09 -2.07 -33.64
N ARG A 14 3.96 -2.95 -34.62
CA ARG A 14 4.83 -3.04 -35.80
C ARG A 14 3.95 -2.98 -37.04
N ASP A 15 4.25 -2.05 -37.94
CA ASP A 15 3.48 -1.84 -39.19
C ASP A 15 1.97 -1.63 -38.94
N GLY A 16 1.63 -0.89 -37.88
CA GLY A 16 0.25 -0.66 -37.44
C GLY A 16 -0.43 -1.84 -36.77
N HIS A 17 0.21 -3.02 -36.74
CA HIS A 17 -0.28 -4.21 -36.06
C HIS A 17 0.23 -4.28 -34.63
N ARG A 18 -0.66 -4.54 -33.68
CA ARG A 18 -0.29 -4.72 -32.28
C ARG A 18 0.49 -6.02 -32.11
N ILE A 19 1.68 -5.93 -31.52
CA ILE A 19 2.57 -7.08 -31.27
C ILE A 19 2.83 -7.32 -29.78
N GLY A 20 2.44 -6.39 -28.92
CA GLY A 20 2.59 -6.58 -27.48
C GLY A 20 2.15 -5.37 -26.67
N GLU A 21 2.46 -5.43 -25.38
CA GLU A 21 2.33 -4.33 -24.44
C GLU A 21 3.63 -4.18 -23.66
N LEU A 22 3.95 -2.95 -23.32
CA LEU A 22 4.98 -2.63 -22.36
C LEU A 22 4.28 -2.12 -21.10
N VAL A 23 4.17 -2.99 -20.10
CA VAL A 23 3.52 -2.71 -18.82
C VAL A 23 4.54 -2.68 -17.68
N PRO A 24 4.36 -1.80 -16.68
CA PRO A 24 5.19 -1.81 -15.49
C PRO A 24 5.07 -3.14 -14.75
N LEU A 25 6.19 -3.70 -14.31
CA LEU A 25 6.16 -4.87 -13.45
C LEU A 25 5.61 -4.48 -12.07
N ARG A 26 4.54 -5.16 -11.65
CA ARG A 26 3.93 -4.97 -10.33
C ARG A 26 4.90 -5.44 -9.25
N ARG A 27 5.62 -4.52 -8.62
CA ARG A 27 6.32 -4.80 -7.38
C ARG A 27 5.27 -4.91 -6.27
N ARG A 28 5.22 -6.02 -5.54
CA ARG A 28 4.50 -6.08 -4.26
C ARG A 28 5.17 -5.06 -3.34
N ARG A 29 4.58 -3.87 -3.24
CA ARG A 29 5.04 -2.82 -2.34
C ARG A 29 4.85 -3.33 -0.91
N ARG A 30 5.93 -3.79 -0.29
CA ARG A 30 5.96 -4.10 1.15
C ARG A 30 6.04 -2.83 1.99
N PHE A 31 6.55 -1.75 1.40
CA PHE A 31 6.68 -0.43 1.99
C PHE A 31 6.01 0.61 1.10
N VAL A 32 5.24 1.52 1.72
CA VAL A 32 4.58 2.63 1.05
C VAL A 32 5.31 3.92 1.44
N PRO A 33 5.84 4.69 0.48
CA PRO A 33 6.45 5.99 0.76
C PRO A 33 5.45 6.93 1.46
N ARG A 34 5.94 7.76 2.39
CA ARG A 34 5.10 8.69 3.18
C ARG A 34 4.16 9.54 2.32
N GLY A 35 4.64 10.04 1.18
CA GLY A 35 3.86 10.92 0.30
C GLY A 35 2.75 10.17 -0.43
N GLU A 36 2.99 8.91 -0.78
CA GLU A 36 1.99 8.06 -1.45
C GLU A 36 0.95 7.58 -0.45
N PHE A 37 1.35 7.22 0.77
CA PHE A 37 0.43 6.93 1.86
C PHE A 37 -0.50 8.11 2.12
N ALA A 38 0.06 9.33 2.29
CA ALA A 38 -0.75 10.54 2.46
C ALA A 38 -1.68 10.80 1.28
N ALA A 39 -1.20 10.60 0.05
CA ALA A 39 -1.99 10.80 -1.17
C ALA A 39 -3.17 9.82 -1.29
N MET A 40 -2.96 8.55 -0.93
CA MET A 40 -3.99 7.50 -0.94
C MET A 40 -5.02 7.70 0.18
N SER A 41 -4.59 8.22 1.34
CA SER A 41 -5.45 8.43 2.50
C SER A 41 -6.24 9.75 2.46
N ARG A 42 -6.10 10.58 1.41
CA ARG A 42 -6.78 11.90 1.33
C ARG A 42 -8.30 11.85 1.43
N THR A 43 -8.91 10.75 1.02
CA THR A 43 -10.36 10.55 1.09
C THR A 43 -10.77 9.64 2.25
N ALA A 44 -9.83 9.27 3.12
CA ALA A 44 -10.15 8.49 4.30
C ALA A 44 -11.01 9.35 5.25
N PRO A 45 -11.97 8.74 5.98
CA PRO A 45 -12.68 9.42 7.04
C PRO A 45 -11.69 9.96 8.08
N ASP A 46 -12.03 11.10 8.67
CA ASP A 46 -11.30 11.57 9.85
C ASP A 46 -11.58 10.61 11.03
N ILE A 47 -10.53 10.32 11.81
CA ILE A 47 -10.59 9.37 12.92
C ILE A 47 -10.08 10.09 14.17
N SER A 48 -10.89 10.05 15.23
CA SER A 48 -10.44 10.48 16.55
C SER A 48 -9.37 9.52 17.07
N LEU A 49 -8.15 10.01 17.19
CA LEU A 49 -7.00 9.24 17.69
C LEU A 49 -7.25 8.70 19.11
N ASP A 50 -7.91 9.50 19.96
CA ASP A 50 -8.17 9.13 21.34
C ASP A 50 -9.23 8.03 21.44
N ALA A 51 -10.30 8.13 20.64
CA ALA A 51 -11.32 7.09 20.57
C ALA A 51 -10.73 5.79 20.00
N PHE A 52 -9.94 5.89 18.92
CA PHE A 52 -9.25 4.75 18.35
C PHE A 52 -8.36 4.03 19.37
N ARG A 53 -7.61 4.76 20.19
CA ARG A 53 -6.77 4.18 21.26
C ARG A 53 -7.60 3.51 22.35
N ALA A 54 -8.65 4.17 22.82
CA ALA A 54 -9.55 3.59 23.81
C ALA A 54 -10.18 2.27 23.33
N ASP A 55 -10.57 2.20 22.04
CA ASP A 55 -11.11 0.97 21.44
C ASP A 55 -10.05 -0.15 21.37
N GLN A 56 -8.81 0.19 21.03
CA GLN A 56 -7.70 -0.78 21.04
C GLN A 56 -7.45 -1.31 22.46
N ASP A 57 -7.33 -0.42 23.44
CA ASP A 57 -7.08 -0.79 24.84
C ASP A 57 -8.22 -1.66 25.40
N ALA A 58 -9.47 -1.35 25.06
CA ALA A 58 -10.64 -2.13 25.47
C ALA A 58 -10.72 -3.52 24.82
N THR A 59 -10.17 -3.68 23.61
CA THR A 59 -10.16 -4.97 22.88
C THR A 59 -8.95 -5.83 23.22
N THR A 60 -7.93 -5.23 23.82
CA THR A 60 -6.65 -5.89 24.10
C THR A 60 -6.72 -6.61 25.45
N GLU A 61 -7.14 -7.88 25.45
CA GLU A 61 -6.79 -8.83 26.53
C GLU A 61 -5.32 -9.26 26.35
N GLN A 62 -4.36 -8.38 26.66
CA GLN A 62 -2.95 -8.76 26.77
C GLN A 62 -2.58 -8.83 28.25
N GLU A 63 -2.78 -9.98 28.89
CA GLU A 63 -1.64 -10.45 29.67
C GLU A 63 -0.52 -10.71 28.66
N PRO A 64 0.67 -10.14 28.82
CA PRO A 64 1.81 -10.63 28.06
C PRO A 64 1.89 -12.12 28.33
N ASP A 65 1.80 -12.94 27.28
CA ASP A 65 2.20 -14.35 27.38
C ASP A 65 3.68 -14.31 27.77
N ASP A 66 3.95 -14.38 29.07
CA ASP A 66 5.29 -14.36 29.61
C ASP A 66 5.90 -15.74 29.30
N PRO A 67 6.82 -15.83 28.33
CA PRO A 67 7.39 -17.12 27.95
C PRO A 67 8.26 -17.73 29.07
N TYR A 68 8.45 -17.02 30.18
CA TYR A 68 9.20 -17.41 31.36
C TYR A 68 8.35 -17.53 32.63
N ALA A 69 7.01 -17.38 32.56
CA ALA A 69 6.12 -17.68 33.67
C ALA A 69 6.06 -19.20 33.92
N ARG A 70 7.03 -19.74 34.66
CA ARG A 70 7.02 -21.07 35.27
C ARG A 70 7.53 -21.00 36.69
#